data_AF-A0AB37SS28-F1
#
_entry.id   AF-A0AB37SS28-F1
#
_cell.length_a   1.000
_cell.length_b   1.000
_cell.length_c   1.000
_cell.angle_alpha   90.00
_cell.angle_beta   90.00
_cell.angle_gamma   90.00
#
_symmetry.space_group_name_H-M   'P 1'
#
loop_
_entity.id
_entity.type
_entity.pdbx_description
1 polymer ?
#
loop_
_entity_poly.entity_id
_entity_poly.type
_entity_poly.pdbx_seq_one_letter_code
_entity_poly.pdbx_strand_id
1 'polypeptide(L)'
;MGFYSPQSLVADARRHGVIVREPDINASLTHATLEPEPESTGGHAIRLGLAAIRHVGDNAAETIVAERQANGPYISIGELTERVRLKKPTIEALATAGAFTSLGPERRQALWAAGAAGTTRPEHLPGLAPGLDAPALPGMTRFEVTVADLWATGISPGSHPVEYLRHWLTDHGAITAAVLDQAEDGERVWIGGAVTHRQRPATAGGITFLNLEDETGMANILVSPGLFHRSRKVLVASNALLFRGIAQVTEGSSTLVADHVRPLELRGLASQSRDFR
;
A
#
# COMPACT_ATOMS: atom_id res chain seq x y z
N MET A 1 -5.94 -18.38 -6.82
CA MET A 1 -5.02 -17.81 -7.83
C MET A 1 -4.23 -16.71 -7.13
N GLY A 2 -2.91 -16.89 -7.02
CA GLY A 2 -1.96 -15.94 -6.43
C GLY A 2 -1.43 -16.35 -5.06
N PHE A 3 -0.23 -16.94 -4.99
CA PHE A 3 0.52 -17.15 -3.74
C PHE A 3 1.01 -15.85 -3.11
N TYR A 4 0.94 -14.73 -3.83
CA TYR A 4 1.45 -13.42 -3.44
C TYR A 4 0.36 -12.35 -3.53
N SER A 5 0.42 -11.40 -2.61
CA SER A 5 -0.48 -10.23 -2.63
C SER A 5 -0.12 -9.29 -3.80
N PRO A 6 -1.06 -8.48 -4.31
CA PRO A 6 -0.74 -7.45 -5.29
C PRO A 6 0.39 -6.51 -4.85
N GLN A 7 0.42 -6.15 -3.56
CA GLN A 7 1.50 -5.34 -2.99
C GLN A 7 2.85 -6.04 -3.09
N SER A 8 2.92 -7.33 -2.79
CA SER A 8 4.17 -8.09 -2.87
C SER A 8 4.68 -8.20 -4.31
N LEU A 9 3.78 -8.36 -5.28
CA LEU A 9 4.12 -8.32 -6.71
C LEU A 9 4.64 -6.94 -7.13
N VAL A 10 4.03 -5.87 -6.65
CA VAL A 10 4.49 -4.50 -6.91
C VAL A 10 5.83 -4.21 -6.25
N ALA A 11 6.01 -4.64 -5.00
CA ALA A 11 7.29 -4.50 -4.29
C ALA A 11 8.41 -5.25 -5.04
N ASP A 12 8.11 -6.45 -5.54
CA ASP A 12 9.06 -7.22 -6.34
C ASP A 12 9.40 -6.55 -7.67
N ALA A 13 8.40 -6.10 -8.43
CA ALA A 13 8.61 -5.37 -9.66
C ALA A 13 9.50 -4.13 -9.44
N ARG A 14 9.27 -3.40 -8.36
CA ARG A 14 10.07 -2.22 -7.98
C ARG A 14 11.51 -2.56 -7.61
N ARG A 15 11.76 -3.66 -6.91
CA ARG A 15 13.12 -4.15 -6.63
C ARG A 15 13.88 -4.46 -7.93
N HIS A 16 13.16 -4.84 -8.99
CA HIS A 16 13.70 -5.06 -10.34
C HIS A 16 13.70 -3.79 -11.22
N GLY A 17 13.47 -2.61 -10.65
CA GLY A 17 13.52 -1.33 -11.37
C GLY A 17 12.29 -1.01 -12.23
N VAL A 18 11.21 -1.78 -12.09
CA VAL A 18 9.95 -1.45 -12.77
C VAL A 18 9.26 -0.31 -12.02
N ILE A 19 8.97 0.76 -12.74
CA ILE A 19 8.22 1.90 -12.20
C ILE A 19 6.74 1.52 -12.11
N VAL A 20 6.13 1.82 -10.95
CA VAL A 20 4.69 1.62 -10.72
C VAL A 20 4.06 2.97 -10.44
N ARG A 21 2.99 3.27 -11.17
CA ARG A 21 2.29 4.54 -11.15
C ARG A 21 0.94 4.39 -10.50
N GLU A 22 0.59 5.39 -9.70
CA GLU A 22 -0.72 5.49 -9.03
C GLU A 22 -1.87 5.46 -10.04
N PRO A 23 -3.10 5.14 -9.62
CA PRO A 23 -4.25 5.33 -10.50
C PRO A 23 -4.39 6.80 -10.91
N ASP A 24 -4.89 7.06 -12.11
CA ASP A 24 -5.21 8.41 -12.58
C ASP A 24 -6.50 8.38 -13.42
N ILE A 25 -7.40 9.33 -13.17
CA ILE A 25 -8.73 9.36 -13.80
C ILE A 25 -8.68 9.60 -15.30
N ASN A 26 -7.56 10.09 -15.84
CA ASN A 26 -7.38 10.39 -17.26
C ASN A 26 -6.42 9.39 -17.96
N ALA A 27 -5.51 8.74 -17.23
CA ALA A 27 -4.57 7.78 -17.80
C ALA A 27 -4.96 6.31 -17.54
N SER A 28 -5.50 5.98 -16.36
CA SER A 28 -5.81 4.58 -16.01
C SER A 28 -6.98 4.00 -16.83
N LEU A 29 -6.90 2.69 -17.04
CA LEU A 29 -8.01 1.85 -17.51
C LEU A 29 -8.73 1.21 -16.31
N THR A 30 -9.73 0.36 -16.59
CA THR A 30 -10.46 -0.41 -15.57
C THR A 30 -9.49 -1.23 -14.71
N HIS A 31 -8.62 -2.01 -15.36
CA HIS A 31 -7.59 -2.81 -14.71
C HIS A 31 -6.20 -2.21 -14.97
N ALA A 32 -5.21 -2.73 -14.24
CA ALA A 32 -3.82 -2.30 -14.41
C ALA A 32 -3.37 -2.51 -15.86
N THR A 33 -2.58 -1.56 -16.37
CA THR A 33 -2.07 -1.56 -17.74
C THR A 33 -0.59 -1.18 -17.75
N LEU A 34 0.04 -1.28 -18.92
CA LEU A 34 1.37 -0.76 -19.17
C LEU A 34 1.29 0.58 -19.89
N GLU A 35 2.14 1.52 -19.51
CA GLU A 35 2.34 2.78 -20.21
C GLU A 35 3.83 2.98 -20.52
N PRO A 36 4.19 3.63 -21.65
CA PRO A 36 5.58 3.88 -21.99
C PRO A 36 6.29 4.71 -20.90
N GLU A 37 7.43 4.21 -20.43
CA GLU A 37 8.27 4.86 -19.43
C GLU A 37 9.73 4.48 -19.68
N PRO A 38 10.52 5.32 -20.38
CA PRO A 38 11.91 5.02 -20.72
C PRO A 38 12.81 4.75 -19.52
N GLU A 39 12.49 5.32 -18.34
CA GLU A 39 13.27 5.14 -17.11
C GLU A 39 12.96 3.81 -16.40
N SER A 40 11.88 3.12 -16.79
CA SER A 40 11.46 1.86 -16.19
C SER A 40 12.17 0.68 -16.84
N THR A 41 12.52 -0.34 -16.06
CA THR A 41 13.00 -1.63 -16.61
C THR A 41 12.01 -2.17 -17.65
N GLY A 42 12.48 -2.42 -18.87
CA GLY A 42 11.63 -2.86 -19.98
C GLY A 42 10.89 -1.74 -20.72
N GLY A 43 11.18 -0.47 -20.43
CA GLY A 43 10.65 0.71 -21.13
C GLY A 43 9.18 1.00 -20.86
N HIS A 44 8.57 0.36 -19.86
CA HIS A 44 7.16 0.51 -19.51
C HIS A 44 6.98 0.58 -18.00
N ALA A 45 6.09 1.45 -17.54
CA ALA A 45 5.61 1.50 -16.18
C ALA A 45 4.29 0.73 -16.03
N ILE A 46 4.06 0.15 -14.85
CA ILE A 46 2.75 -0.41 -14.49
C ILE A 46 1.87 0.74 -14.01
N ARG A 47 0.77 1.00 -14.73
CA ARG A 47 -0.28 1.94 -14.30
C ARG A 47 -1.35 1.18 -13.55
N LEU A 48 -1.61 1.54 -12.29
CA LEU A 48 -2.69 0.91 -11.52
C LEU A 48 -4.07 1.23 -12.12
N GLY A 49 -4.94 0.23 -12.11
CA GLY A 49 -6.31 0.34 -12.63
C GLY A 49 -7.28 0.98 -11.64
N LEU A 50 -8.33 1.61 -12.16
CA LEU A 50 -9.35 2.27 -11.33
C LEU A 50 -10.18 1.28 -10.50
N ALA A 51 -10.44 0.07 -11.02
CA ALA A 51 -11.29 -0.91 -10.34
C ALA A 51 -10.66 -1.45 -9.04
N ALA A 52 -9.33 -1.43 -8.94
CA ALA A 52 -8.59 -1.85 -7.75
C ALA A 52 -8.74 -0.86 -6.58
N ILE A 53 -9.21 0.35 -6.84
CA ILE A 53 -9.47 1.34 -5.81
C ILE A 53 -10.71 0.91 -5.02
N ARG A 54 -10.57 0.90 -3.70
CA ARG A 54 -11.62 0.66 -2.73
C ARG A 54 -12.87 1.48 -3.09
N HIS A 55 -14.05 0.86 -3.03
CA HIS A 55 -15.34 1.50 -3.33
C HIS A 55 -15.57 1.95 -4.80
N VAL A 56 -14.64 1.68 -5.73
CA VAL A 56 -14.86 1.88 -7.17
C VAL A 56 -15.46 0.62 -7.79
N GLY A 57 -14.69 -0.47 -7.85
CA GLY A 57 -15.10 -1.71 -8.51
C GLY A 57 -15.22 -1.60 -10.03
N ASP A 58 -15.45 -2.72 -10.71
CA ASP A 58 -15.37 -2.80 -12.18
C ASP A 58 -16.38 -1.90 -12.87
N ASN A 59 -17.67 -1.98 -12.51
CA ASN A 59 -18.72 -1.22 -13.17
C ASN A 59 -18.47 0.30 -13.15
N ALA A 60 -18.05 0.86 -12.02
CA ALA A 60 -17.80 2.30 -11.92
C ALA A 60 -16.54 2.69 -12.71
N ALA A 61 -15.49 1.88 -12.64
CA ALA A 61 -14.26 2.08 -13.40
C ALA A 61 -14.50 2.04 -14.92
N GLU A 62 -15.25 1.04 -15.40
CA GLU A 62 -15.66 0.94 -16.81
C GLU A 62 -16.48 2.15 -17.25
N THR A 63 -17.43 2.60 -16.41
CA THR A 63 -18.23 3.79 -16.72
C THR A 63 -17.36 5.03 -16.85
N ILE A 64 -16.41 5.25 -15.92
CA ILE A 64 -15.47 6.38 -15.96
C ILE A 64 -14.63 6.34 -17.24
N VAL A 65 -14.12 5.18 -17.61
CA VAL A 65 -13.25 5.02 -18.79
C VAL A 65 -14.04 5.21 -20.09
N ALA A 66 -15.21 4.58 -20.21
CA ALA A 66 -16.05 4.66 -21.40
C ALA A 66 -16.55 6.09 -21.64
N GLU A 67 -16.96 6.77 -20.57
CA GLU A 67 -17.41 8.16 -20.65
C GLU A 67 -16.26 9.06 -21.13
N ARG A 68 -15.07 8.95 -20.53
CA ARG A 68 -13.88 9.73 -20.92
C ARG A 68 -13.49 9.50 -22.39
N GLN A 69 -13.61 8.28 -22.87
CA GLN A 69 -13.32 7.94 -24.27
C GLN A 69 -14.33 8.55 -25.24
N ALA A 70 -15.60 8.63 -24.85
CA ALA A 70 -16.65 9.19 -25.70
C ALA A 70 -16.63 10.73 -25.75
N ASN A 71 -16.34 11.39 -24.61
CA ASN A 71 -16.54 12.83 -24.45
C ASN A 71 -15.25 13.61 -24.09
N GLY A 72 -14.09 12.95 -24.10
CA GLY A 72 -12.78 13.56 -23.83
C GLY A 72 -12.33 13.49 -22.37
N PRO A 73 -11.09 13.91 -22.06
CA PRO A 73 -10.53 13.88 -20.71
C PRO A 73 -11.34 14.75 -19.74
N TYR A 74 -11.31 14.40 -18.45
CA TYR A 74 -11.88 15.22 -17.39
C TYR A 74 -10.94 16.39 -17.09
N ILE A 75 -11.50 17.58 -16.90
CA ILE A 75 -10.76 18.80 -16.53
C ILE A 75 -10.95 19.20 -15.06
N SER A 76 -11.95 18.63 -14.37
CA SER A 76 -12.16 18.88 -12.94
C SER A 76 -12.91 17.74 -12.24
N ILE A 77 -12.84 17.69 -10.90
CA ILE A 77 -13.60 16.75 -10.08
C ILE A 77 -15.11 17.00 -10.23
N GLY A 78 -15.53 18.27 -10.34
CA GLY A 78 -16.94 18.63 -10.54
C GLY A 78 -17.49 18.03 -11.84
N GLU A 79 -16.79 18.23 -12.95
CA GLU A 79 -17.17 17.71 -14.26
C GLU A 79 -17.30 16.17 -14.26
N LEU A 80 -16.36 15.45 -13.63
CA LEU A 80 -16.45 14.00 -13.46
C LEU A 80 -17.76 13.59 -12.77
N THR A 81 -18.14 14.30 -11.69
CA THR A 81 -19.37 13.99 -10.97
C THR A 81 -20.64 14.31 -11.76
N GLU A 82 -20.61 15.34 -12.60
CA GLU A 82 -21.70 15.69 -13.51
C GLU A 82 -21.88 14.63 -14.61
N ARG A 83 -20.77 14.17 -15.20
CA ARG A 83 -20.75 13.20 -16.31
C ARG A 83 -21.08 11.76 -15.86
N VAL A 84 -20.51 11.30 -14.75
CA VAL A 84 -20.56 9.87 -14.35
C VAL A 84 -21.46 9.57 -13.13
N ARG A 85 -21.89 10.60 -12.38
CA ARG A 85 -22.76 10.46 -11.19
C ARG A 85 -22.25 9.42 -10.18
N LEU A 86 -21.01 9.59 -9.75
CA LEU A 86 -20.38 8.73 -8.74
C LEU A 86 -20.96 8.97 -7.34
N LYS A 87 -20.99 7.91 -6.51
CA LYS A 87 -21.37 8.03 -5.10
C LYS A 87 -20.23 8.67 -4.31
N LYS A 88 -20.56 9.43 -3.25
CA LYS A 88 -19.59 10.09 -2.37
C LYS A 88 -18.42 9.19 -1.93
N PRO A 89 -18.62 7.95 -1.42
CA PRO A 89 -17.50 7.09 -1.02
C PRO A 89 -16.53 6.74 -2.16
N THR A 90 -17.03 6.66 -3.39
CA THR A 90 -16.23 6.39 -4.58
C THR A 90 -15.35 7.59 -4.93
N ILE A 91 -15.89 8.81 -4.85
CA ILE A 91 -15.15 10.05 -5.13
C ILE A 91 -14.06 10.26 -4.06
N GLU A 92 -14.40 10.06 -2.79
CA GLU A 92 -13.44 10.13 -1.68
C GLU A 92 -12.33 9.08 -1.83
N ALA A 93 -12.65 7.87 -2.27
CA ALA A 93 -11.65 6.83 -2.51
C ALA A 93 -10.72 7.16 -3.68
N LEU A 94 -11.25 7.68 -4.79
CA LEU A 94 -10.45 8.18 -5.92
C LEU A 94 -9.49 9.29 -5.48
N ALA A 95 -9.97 10.25 -4.70
CA ALA A 95 -9.13 11.30 -4.13
C ALA A 95 -8.06 10.72 -3.18
N THR A 96 -8.42 9.76 -2.32
CA THR A 96 -7.47 9.11 -1.40
C THR A 96 -6.38 8.35 -2.16
N ALA A 97 -6.73 7.75 -3.30
CA ALA A 97 -5.81 7.02 -4.17
C ALA A 97 -4.88 7.92 -5.01
N GLY A 98 -5.03 9.24 -4.96
CA GLY A 98 -4.28 10.16 -5.82
C GLY A 98 -4.77 10.23 -7.27
N ALA A 99 -5.96 9.70 -7.57
CA ALA A 99 -6.46 9.58 -8.94
C ALA A 99 -6.78 10.91 -9.65
N PHE A 100 -6.73 12.03 -8.92
CA PHE A 100 -7.01 13.37 -9.44
C PHE A 100 -5.76 14.22 -9.68
N THR A 101 -4.56 13.63 -9.60
CA THR A 101 -3.29 14.36 -9.77
C THR A 101 -3.20 15.06 -11.13
N SER A 102 -3.69 14.45 -12.21
CA SER A 102 -3.74 15.10 -13.54
C SER A 102 -4.66 16.31 -13.64
N LEU A 103 -5.58 16.50 -12.68
CA LEU A 103 -6.50 17.64 -12.65
C LEU A 103 -5.87 18.88 -11.98
N GLY A 104 -4.68 18.75 -11.39
CA GLY A 104 -3.94 19.82 -10.73
C GLY A 104 -3.98 19.88 -9.19
N PRO A 105 -5.06 19.52 -8.47
CA PRO A 105 -5.06 19.66 -7.01
C PRO A 105 -4.16 18.62 -6.35
N GLU A 106 -3.47 19.03 -5.28
CA GLU A 106 -2.75 18.09 -4.43
C GLU A 106 -3.75 17.15 -3.73
N ARG A 107 -3.28 15.97 -3.32
CA ARG A 107 -4.15 14.91 -2.76
C ARG A 107 -5.03 15.38 -1.60
N ARG A 108 -4.51 16.22 -0.70
CA ARG A 108 -5.30 16.78 0.43
C ARG A 108 -6.38 17.74 -0.05
N GLN A 109 -6.10 18.55 -1.07
CA GLN A 109 -7.08 19.43 -1.71
C GLN A 109 -8.14 18.62 -2.47
N ALA A 110 -7.72 17.57 -3.18
CA ALA A 110 -8.62 16.66 -3.88
C ALA A 110 -9.58 15.94 -2.91
N LEU A 111 -9.11 15.54 -1.72
CA LEU A 111 -9.95 14.97 -0.66
C LEU A 111 -10.98 15.98 -0.12
N TRP A 112 -10.58 17.23 0.08
CA TRP A 112 -11.49 18.30 0.45
C TRP A 112 -12.59 18.47 -0.60
N ALA A 113 -12.20 18.61 -1.87
CA ALA A 113 -13.12 18.79 -3.00
C ALA A 113 -14.04 17.57 -3.18
N ALA A 114 -13.55 16.35 -2.99
CA ALA A 114 -14.34 15.13 -3.04
C ALA A 114 -15.48 15.11 -1.99
N GLY A 115 -15.19 15.61 -0.79
CA GLY A 115 -16.18 15.73 0.28
C GLY A 115 -17.37 16.62 -0.09
N ALA A 116 -17.08 17.73 -0.80
CA ALA A 116 -18.07 18.66 -1.34
C ALA A 116 -18.80 18.09 -2.58
N ALA A 117 -18.05 17.53 -3.53
CA ALA A 117 -18.59 16.95 -4.76
C ALA A 117 -19.58 15.80 -4.50
N GLY A 118 -19.35 15.01 -3.44
CA GLY A 118 -20.28 13.96 -3.02
C GLY A 118 -21.61 14.48 -2.43
N THR A 119 -21.76 15.78 -2.21
CA THR A 119 -23.02 16.41 -1.77
C THR A 119 -23.80 17.09 -2.89
N THR A 120 -23.22 17.14 -4.10
CA THR A 120 -23.87 17.72 -5.28
C THR A 120 -25.09 16.90 -5.67
N ARG A 121 -26.25 17.55 -5.79
CA ARG A 121 -27.51 16.95 -6.21
C ARG A 121 -27.84 17.37 -7.64
N PRO A 122 -28.65 16.59 -8.39
CA PRO A 122 -29.11 16.96 -9.73
C PRO A 122 -29.85 18.30 -9.81
N GLU A 123 -30.32 18.79 -8.66
CA GLU A 123 -31.10 20.02 -8.48
C GLU A 123 -30.20 21.25 -8.28
N HIS A 124 -28.89 21.04 -8.07
CA HIS A 124 -27.91 22.12 -8.02
C HIS A 124 -27.52 22.55 -9.43
N LEU A 125 -27.32 23.85 -9.63
CA LEU A 125 -26.86 24.39 -10.90
C LEU A 125 -25.43 23.87 -11.20
N PRO A 126 -25.16 23.42 -12.44
CA PRO A 126 -23.82 22.99 -12.86
C PRO A 126 -22.76 24.05 -12.53
N GLY A 127 -21.61 23.61 -12.04
CA GLY A 127 -20.49 24.50 -11.67
C GLY A 127 -20.69 25.40 -10.43
N LEU A 128 -21.83 25.31 -9.72
CA LEU A 128 -22.12 26.11 -8.52
C LEU A 128 -22.08 25.29 -7.21
N ALA A 129 -21.55 24.06 -7.25
CA ALA A 129 -21.41 23.25 -6.04
C ALA A 129 -20.39 23.90 -5.08
N PRO A 130 -20.81 24.33 -3.88
CA PRO A 130 -19.93 25.01 -2.95
C PRO A 130 -18.86 24.04 -2.41
N GLY A 131 -17.61 24.50 -2.31
CA GLY A 131 -16.51 23.75 -1.68
C GLY A 131 -15.69 22.86 -2.61
N LEU A 132 -15.86 22.98 -3.93
CA LEU A 132 -14.96 22.34 -4.92
C LEU A 132 -13.56 22.96 -4.91
N ASP A 133 -13.47 24.26 -4.65
CA ASP A 133 -12.19 24.94 -4.45
C ASP A 133 -11.71 24.73 -3.02
N ALA A 134 -10.67 23.93 -2.87
CA ALA A 134 -10.02 23.74 -1.59
C ALA A 134 -9.26 25.00 -1.19
N PRO A 135 -9.30 25.41 0.09
CA PRO A 135 -8.39 26.43 0.57
C PRO A 135 -6.93 25.96 0.44
N ALA A 136 -5.98 26.87 0.65
CA ALA A 136 -4.58 26.50 0.76
C ALA A 136 -4.39 25.55 1.96
N LEU A 137 -4.27 24.26 1.68
CA LEU A 137 -4.03 23.20 2.66
C LEU A 137 -2.57 22.78 2.53
N PRO A 138 -1.90 22.42 3.64
CA PRO A 138 -0.56 21.86 3.56
C PRO A 138 -0.59 20.57 2.72
N GLY A 139 0.50 20.26 2.02
CA GLY A 139 0.67 18.98 1.34
C GLY A 139 0.75 17.80 2.31
N MET A 140 0.60 16.58 1.79
CA MET A 140 0.80 15.34 2.57
C MET A 140 2.29 14.98 2.63
N THR A 141 2.73 14.50 3.78
CA THR A 141 4.05 13.87 3.92
C THR A 141 4.11 12.55 3.13
N ARG A 142 5.32 12.08 2.78
CA ARG A 142 5.49 10.78 2.09
C ARG A 142 4.83 9.60 2.83
N PHE A 143 4.88 9.62 4.17
CA PHE A 143 4.24 8.62 5.01
C PHE A 143 2.71 8.71 4.92
N GLU A 144 2.14 9.91 5.00
CA GLU A 144 0.68 10.11 4.83
C GLU A 144 0.19 9.64 3.46
N VAL A 145 0.94 9.94 2.40
CA VAL A 145 0.67 9.44 1.03
C VAL A 145 0.68 7.92 1.00
N THR A 146 1.71 7.27 1.57
CA THR A 146 1.81 5.81 1.62
C THR A 146 0.65 5.17 2.38
N VAL A 147 0.24 5.76 3.51
CA VAL A 147 -0.92 5.28 4.27
C VAL A 147 -2.21 5.43 3.46
N ALA A 148 -2.37 6.53 2.73
CA ALA A 148 -3.50 6.74 1.83
C ALA A 148 -3.52 5.71 0.68
N ASP A 149 -2.38 5.43 0.04
CA ASP A 149 -2.26 4.43 -1.03
C ASP A 149 -2.66 3.04 -0.56
N LEU A 150 -2.14 2.62 0.60
CA LEU A 150 -2.46 1.32 1.20
C LEU A 150 -3.93 1.21 1.59
N TRP A 151 -4.54 2.28 2.09
CA TRP A 151 -5.97 2.27 2.39
C TRP A 151 -6.82 2.18 1.12
N ALA A 152 -6.41 2.90 0.07
CA ALA A 152 -7.19 3.06 -1.14
C ALA A 152 -7.05 1.87 -2.09
N THR A 153 -5.85 1.31 -2.26
CA THR A 153 -5.56 0.26 -3.25
C THR A 153 -4.95 -0.99 -2.63
N GLY A 154 -4.52 -0.93 -1.37
CA GLY A 154 -3.72 -1.99 -0.75
C GLY A 154 -2.27 -2.04 -1.25
N ILE A 155 -1.86 -1.12 -2.13
CA ILE A 155 -0.54 -1.06 -2.77
C ILE A 155 0.16 0.24 -2.39
N SER A 156 1.49 0.25 -2.29
CA SER A 156 2.30 1.47 -2.08
C SER A 156 3.33 1.66 -3.20
N PRO A 157 2.97 2.39 -4.28
CA PRO A 157 3.82 2.52 -5.47
C PRO A 157 5.15 3.22 -5.22
N GLY A 158 5.21 4.19 -4.29
CA GLY A 158 6.38 5.05 -4.09
C GLY A 158 7.42 4.55 -3.07
N SER A 159 7.01 3.76 -2.07
CA SER A 159 7.91 3.29 -0.99
C SER A 159 7.32 2.08 -0.28
N HIS A 160 8.17 1.20 0.23
CA HIS A 160 7.68 0.10 1.06
C HIS A 160 7.37 0.62 2.48
N PRO A 161 6.27 0.22 3.14
CA PRO A 161 5.88 0.79 4.44
C PRO A 161 6.92 0.59 5.55
N VAL A 162 7.69 -0.50 5.49
CA VAL A 162 8.75 -0.83 6.45
C VAL A 162 9.97 0.08 6.30
N GLU A 163 10.17 0.67 5.12
CA GLU A 163 11.28 1.61 4.84
C GLU A 163 11.26 2.79 5.83
N TYR A 164 10.08 3.28 6.20
CA TYR A 164 9.91 4.36 7.19
C TYR A 164 10.38 3.98 8.60
N LEU A 165 10.39 2.67 8.92
CA LEU A 165 10.88 2.13 10.18
C LEU A 165 12.34 1.70 10.12
N ARG A 166 13.01 1.79 8.96
CA ARG A 166 14.34 1.20 8.76
C ARG A 166 15.36 1.71 9.77
N HIS A 167 15.45 3.01 9.98
CA HIS A 167 16.36 3.59 10.96
C HIS A 167 16.12 3.01 12.37
N TRP A 168 14.86 2.99 12.80
CA TRP A 168 14.50 2.44 14.11
C TRP A 168 14.83 0.94 14.22
N LEU A 169 14.57 0.16 13.17
CA LEU A 169 14.91 -1.26 13.12
C LEU A 169 16.42 -1.48 13.24
N THR A 170 17.22 -0.71 12.50
CA THR A 170 18.68 -0.78 12.54
C THR A 170 19.21 -0.41 13.93
N ASP A 171 18.69 0.66 14.56
CA ASP A 171 19.08 1.04 15.94
C ASP A 171 18.79 -0.05 16.97
N HIS A 172 17.81 -0.92 16.70
CA HIS A 172 17.42 -2.04 17.55
C HIS A 172 18.08 -3.37 17.12
N GLY A 173 19.06 -3.32 16.19
CA GLY A 173 19.81 -4.49 15.72
C GLY A 173 19.02 -5.42 14.81
N ALA A 174 17.91 -4.95 14.21
CA ALA A 174 17.16 -5.73 13.23
C ALA A 174 17.81 -5.62 11.84
N ILE A 175 18.07 -6.78 11.24
CA ILE A 175 18.59 -6.91 9.88
C ILE A 175 17.47 -6.84 8.84
N THR A 176 17.83 -6.67 7.57
CA THR A 176 16.89 -6.73 6.45
C THR A 176 16.65 -8.17 6.00
N ALA A 177 15.62 -8.40 5.19
CA ALA A 177 15.40 -9.70 4.54
C ALA A 177 16.62 -10.11 3.68
N ALA A 178 17.17 -9.19 2.90
CA ALA A 178 18.35 -9.47 2.07
C ALA A 178 19.61 -9.83 2.88
N VAL A 179 19.75 -9.30 4.11
CA VAL A 179 20.87 -9.66 5.00
C VAL A 179 20.64 -11.04 5.63
N LEU A 180 19.38 -11.42 5.90
CA LEU A 180 19.07 -12.77 6.40
C LEU A 180 19.48 -13.85 5.40
N ASP A 181 19.34 -13.59 4.10
CA ASP A 181 19.78 -14.50 3.03
C ASP A 181 21.30 -14.73 2.99
N GLN A 182 22.07 -13.85 3.64
CA GLN A 182 23.53 -13.90 3.70
C GLN A 182 24.07 -14.18 5.11
N ALA A 183 23.18 -14.42 6.08
CA ALA A 183 23.56 -14.67 7.47
C ALA A 183 24.28 -16.02 7.64
N GLU A 184 25.05 -16.16 8.71
CA GLU A 184 25.66 -17.45 9.04
C GLU A 184 24.62 -18.40 9.63
N ASP A 185 24.69 -19.69 9.27
CA ASP A 185 23.81 -20.71 9.86
C ASP A 185 24.04 -20.80 11.37
N GLY A 186 22.95 -20.74 12.15
CA GLY A 186 22.99 -20.72 13.61
C GLY A 186 23.10 -19.32 14.24
N GLU A 187 23.25 -18.26 13.44
CA GLU A 187 23.34 -16.89 13.95
C GLU A 187 22.01 -16.43 14.58
N ARG A 188 22.07 -15.71 15.70
CA ARG A 188 20.87 -15.15 16.34
C ARG A 188 20.65 -13.71 15.89
N VAL A 189 19.54 -13.47 15.19
CA VAL A 189 19.25 -12.17 14.58
C VAL A 189 17.85 -11.66 14.94
N TRP A 190 17.64 -10.37 14.73
CA TRP A 190 16.32 -9.74 14.73
C TRP A 190 15.90 -9.37 13.31
N ILE A 191 14.63 -9.57 12.96
CA ILE A 191 14.08 -9.15 11.67
C ILE A 191 12.67 -8.61 11.84
N GLY A 192 12.40 -7.46 11.21
CA GLY A 192 11.11 -6.79 11.26
C GLY A 192 10.55 -6.55 9.86
N GLY A 193 9.25 -6.74 9.69
CA GLY A 193 8.62 -6.57 8.39
C GLY A 193 7.10 -6.60 8.42
N ALA A 194 6.49 -6.31 7.28
CA ALA A 194 5.06 -6.47 7.05
C ALA A 194 4.75 -7.96 6.83
N VAL A 195 3.69 -8.47 7.45
CA VAL A 195 3.33 -9.88 7.30
C VAL A 195 2.53 -10.07 6.03
N THR A 196 3.06 -10.84 5.09
CA THR A 196 2.39 -11.13 3.81
C THR A 196 1.49 -12.36 3.94
N HIS A 197 1.98 -13.42 4.58
CA HIS A 197 1.27 -14.69 4.71
C HIS A 197 1.43 -15.32 6.09
N ARG A 198 0.40 -16.08 6.49
CA ARG A 198 0.39 -16.91 7.70
C ARG A 198 -0.24 -18.26 7.35
N GLN A 199 0.48 -19.35 7.61
CA GLN A 199 -0.02 -20.69 7.36
C GLN A 199 0.28 -21.58 8.56
N ARG A 200 -0.71 -22.39 8.95
CA ARG A 200 -0.55 -23.42 10.00
C ARG A 200 -1.13 -24.75 9.50
N PRO A 201 -0.42 -25.45 8.60
CA PRO A 201 -0.89 -26.72 8.05
C PRO A 201 -1.11 -27.75 9.16
N ALA A 202 -2.18 -28.54 9.07
CA ALA A 202 -2.49 -29.60 10.04
C ALA A 202 -1.37 -30.66 10.14
N THR A 203 -0.60 -30.84 9.06
CA THR A 203 0.48 -31.82 8.93
C THR A 203 1.81 -31.37 9.55
N ALA A 204 1.96 -30.09 9.93
CA ALA A 204 3.24 -29.53 10.36
C ALA A 204 3.44 -29.57 11.89
N GLY A 205 2.81 -30.51 12.60
CA GLY A 205 2.98 -30.64 14.06
C GLY A 205 2.61 -29.38 14.85
N GLY A 206 1.75 -28.52 14.31
CA GLY A 206 1.34 -27.26 14.92
C GLY A 206 2.29 -26.08 14.71
N ILE A 207 3.37 -26.23 13.94
CA ILE A 207 4.27 -25.13 13.51
C ILE A 207 3.48 -24.14 12.65
N THR A 208 3.73 -22.86 12.85
CA THR A 208 3.16 -21.78 12.04
C THR A 208 4.26 -21.18 11.17
N PHE A 209 4.01 -21.12 9.87
CA PHE A 209 4.85 -20.47 8.87
C PHE A 209 4.35 -19.04 8.66
N LEU A 210 5.23 -18.06 8.78
CA LEU A 210 4.96 -16.69 8.41
C LEU A 210 5.98 -16.24 7.37
N ASN A 211 5.56 -15.32 6.51
CA ASN A 211 6.45 -14.63 5.61
C ASN A 211 6.38 -13.13 5.93
N LEU A 212 7.54 -12.53 6.18
CA LEU A 212 7.70 -11.10 6.37
C LEU A 212 8.27 -10.48 5.10
N GLU A 213 7.83 -9.28 4.77
CA GLU A 213 8.35 -8.49 3.66
C GLU A 213 8.86 -7.15 4.18
N ASP A 214 10.03 -6.76 3.71
CA ASP A 214 10.57 -5.41 3.83
C ASP A 214 10.94 -4.86 2.44
N GLU A 215 11.54 -3.67 2.39
CA GLU A 215 11.93 -3.04 1.13
C GLU A 215 13.00 -3.82 0.35
N THR A 216 13.70 -4.76 1.00
CA THR A 216 14.80 -5.52 0.41
C THR A 216 14.38 -6.91 -0.08
N GLY A 217 13.28 -7.46 0.45
CA GLY A 217 12.82 -8.78 0.05
C GLY A 217 11.86 -9.43 1.04
N MET A 218 11.79 -10.76 0.97
CA MET A 218 10.95 -11.58 1.84
C MET A 218 11.81 -12.45 2.76
N ALA A 219 11.32 -12.67 3.97
CA ALA A 219 11.95 -13.53 4.96
C ALA A 219 10.96 -14.57 5.48
N ASN A 220 11.38 -15.83 5.48
CA ASN A 220 10.58 -16.93 6.00
C ASN A 220 10.81 -17.08 7.51
N ILE A 221 9.71 -17.17 8.27
CA ILE A 221 9.74 -17.27 9.72
C ILE A 221 9.01 -18.54 10.15
N LEU A 222 9.67 -19.37 10.96
CA LEU A 222 9.08 -20.52 11.62
C LEU A 222 8.76 -20.20 13.07
N VAL A 223 7.49 -20.35 13.43
CA VAL A 223 7.00 -20.15 14.80
C VAL A 223 6.60 -21.50 15.38
N SER A 224 7.31 -21.91 16.42
CA SER A 224 6.99 -23.13 17.17
C SER A 224 5.60 -23.06 17.82
N PRO A 225 4.95 -24.21 18.10
CA PRO A 225 3.67 -24.23 18.81
C PRO A 225 3.73 -23.48 20.15
N GLY A 226 4.83 -23.63 20.89
CA GLY A 226 5.03 -22.96 22.18
C GLY A 226 5.06 -21.43 22.06
N LEU A 227 5.81 -20.88 21.09
CA LEU A 227 5.81 -19.44 20.84
C LEU A 227 4.44 -18.96 20.34
N PHE A 228 3.79 -19.73 19.47
CA PHE A 228 2.46 -19.40 18.97
C PHE A 228 1.44 -19.29 20.11
N HIS A 229 1.41 -20.25 21.02
CA HIS A 229 0.48 -20.24 22.15
C HIS A 229 0.71 -19.05 23.09
N ARG A 230 1.98 -18.71 23.38
CA ARG A 230 2.33 -17.55 24.23
C ARG A 230 1.99 -16.20 23.58
N SER A 231 2.18 -16.09 22.27
CA SER A 231 2.08 -14.80 21.55
C SER A 231 0.94 -14.76 20.52
N ARG A 232 -0.08 -15.61 20.69
CA ARG A 232 -1.18 -15.80 19.72
C ARG A 232 -1.84 -14.49 19.28
N LYS A 233 -2.15 -13.62 20.25
CA LYS A 233 -2.82 -12.33 19.97
C LYS A 233 -1.99 -11.48 19.01
N VAL A 234 -0.68 -11.37 19.27
CA VAL A 234 0.24 -10.57 18.45
C VAL A 234 0.39 -11.18 17.05
N LEU A 235 0.63 -12.49 16.97
CA LEU A 235 0.86 -13.21 15.71
C LEU A 235 -0.35 -13.19 14.77
N VAL A 236 -1.56 -13.21 15.32
CA VAL A 236 -2.80 -13.24 14.54
C VAL A 236 -3.28 -11.84 14.16
N ALA A 237 -3.17 -10.85 15.06
CA ALA A 237 -3.80 -9.54 14.86
C ALA A 237 -2.88 -8.48 14.22
N SER A 238 -1.56 -8.65 14.27
CA SER A 238 -0.62 -7.59 13.84
C SER A 238 -0.23 -7.76 12.39
N ASN A 239 -0.34 -6.69 11.59
CA ASN A 239 0.06 -6.68 10.19
C ASN A 239 1.56 -6.45 9.98
N ALA A 240 2.29 -6.07 11.02
CA ALA A 240 3.74 -5.97 11.01
C ALA A 240 4.29 -6.53 12.34
N LEU A 241 5.40 -7.24 12.25
CA LEU A 241 5.98 -7.98 13.37
C LEU A 241 7.49 -7.81 13.38
N LEU A 242 8.06 -7.88 14.58
CA LEU A 242 9.49 -7.96 14.84
C LEU A 242 9.78 -9.29 15.52
N PHE A 243 10.59 -10.14 14.89
CA PHE A 243 11.01 -11.43 15.40
C PHE A 243 12.47 -11.43 15.82
N ARG A 244 12.77 -12.23 16.85
CA ARG A 244 14.12 -12.71 17.13
C ARG A 244 14.13 -14.22 16.96
N GLY A 245 15.20 -14.75 16.40
CA GLY A 245 15.36 -16.18 16.24
C GLY A 245 16.76 -16.57 15.82
N ILE A 246 16.90 -17.84 15.51
CA ILE A 246 18.12 -18.41 14.93
C ILE A 246 17.93 -18.50 13.42
N ALA A 247 18.84 -17.91 12.66
CA ALA A 247 18.90 -18.05 11.22
C ALA A 247 19.29 -19.50 10.89
N GLN A 248 18.50 -20.12 10.02
CA GLN A 248 18.79 -21.39 9.40
C GLN A 248 19.01 -21.13 7.93
N VAL A 249 20.25 -21.27 7.49
CA VAL A 249 20.65 -20.97 6.11
C VAL A 249 21.13 -22.26 5.48
N THR A 250 20.36 -22.76 4.52
CA THR A 250 20.69 -23.93 3.71
C THR A 250 20.91 -23.51 2.26
N GLU A 251 21.54 -24.36 1.45
CA GLU A 251 21.73 -24.08 0.02
C GLU A 251 20.38 -23.75 -0.66
N GLY A 252 20.15 -22.46 -0.92
CA GLY A 252 18.97 -21.95 -1.62
C GLY A 252 17.79 -21.49 -0.76
N SER A 253 17.88 -21.53 0.58
CA SER A 253 16.83 -20.93 1.43
C SER A 253 17.33 -20.45 2.79
N SER A 254 16.90 -19.25 3.16
CA SER A 254 17.05 -18.72 4.52
C SER A 254 15.71 -18.81 5.27
N THR A 255 15.77 -19.15 6.55
CA THR A 255 14.59 -19.19 7.42
C THR A 255 14.97 -18.81 8.84
N LEU A 256 14.18 -17.96 9.48
CA LEU A 256 14.35 -17.65 10.89
C LEU A 256 13.48 -18.57 11.75
N VAL A 257 14.09 -19.38 12.60
CA VAL A 257 13.38 -20.11 13.67
C VAL A 257 13.17 -19.16 14.84
N ALA A 258 11.95 -18.62 14.95
CA ALA A 258 11.62 -17.60 15.92
C ALA A 258 11.51 -18.17 17.35
N ASP A 259 12.16 -17.48 18.29
CA ASP A 259 12.02 -17.74 19.73
C ASP A 259 11.30 -16.60 20.47
N HIS A 260 11.19 -15.43 19.84
CA HIS A 260 10.55 -14.25 20.40
C HIS A 260 9.89 -13.39 19.32
N VAL A 261 8.78 -12.74 19.67
CA VAL A 261 8.01 -11.87 18.75
C VAL A 261 7.43 -10.67 19.48
N ARG A 262 7.40 -9.51 18.81
CA ARG A 262 6.73 -8.28 19.24
C ARG A 262 5.95 -7.66 18.08
N PRO A 263 4.86 -6.91 18.35
CA PRO A 263 4.22 -6.11 17.31
C PRO A 263 5.19 -5.02 16.84
N LEU A 264 5.17 -4.73 15.54
CA LEU A 264 5.87 -3.59 14.97
C LEU A 264 4.83 -2.50 14.67
N GLU A 265 4.83 -1.42 15.48
CA GLU A 265 3.82 -0.37 15.34
C GLU A 265 4.22 0.65 14.26
N LEU A 266 3.65 0.48 13.06
CA LEU A 266 3.78 1.45 11.97
C LEU A 266 3.17 2.82 12.30
N ARG A 267 2.26 2.90 13.29
CA ARG A 267 1.55 4.14 13.66
C ARG A 267 2.38 5.10 14.54
N GLY A 268 3.37 4.58 15.25
CA GLY A 268 4.21 5.39 16.15
C GLY A 268 5.01 6.48 15.45
N LEU A 269 5.24 6.35 14.14
CA LEU A 269 5.95 7.34 13.31
C LEU A 269 5.08 8.53 12.89
N ALA A 270 3.75 8.38 12.88
CA ALA A 270 2.82 9.45 12.48
C ALA A 270 2.56 10.44 13.63
N SER A 271 2.85 10.04 14.86
CA SER A 271 2.55 10.77 16.08
C SER A 271 3.84 11.37 16.64
N GLN A 272 4.37 12.41 15.99
CA GLN A 272 5.00 13.46 16.80
C GLN A 272 3.86 14.21 17.48
N SER A 273 3.65 13.93 18.77
CA SER A 273 2.86 14.78 19.66
C SER A 273 3.31 16.21 19.41
N ARG A 274 2.40 17.07 18.93
CA ARG A 274 2.63 18.51 18.97
C ARG A 274 2.50 18.89 20.42
N ASP A 275 3.61 18.86 21.14
CA ASP A 275 3.65 19.36 22.51
C ASP A 275 3.16 20.81 22.47
N PHE A 276 2.03 21.04 23.15
CA PHE A 276 1.48 22.38 23.32
C PHE A 276 2.52 23.21 24.09
N ARG A 277 3.01 24.29 23.47
CA ARG A 277 3.66 25.39 24.19
C ARG A 277 2.62 26.46 24.50
#